data_AF-A0A2D7W7S3-F1
#
_entry.id   AF-A0A2D7W7S3-F1
#
_cell.length_a   1.000
_cell.length_b   1.000
_cell.length_c   1.000
_cell.angle_alpha   90.00
_cell.angle_beta   90.00
_cell.angle_gamma   90.00
#
_symmetry.space_group_name_H-M   'P 1'
#
loop_
_entity.id
_entity.type
_entity.pdbx_description
1 polymer ?
#
loop_
_entity_poly.entity_id
_entity_poly.type
_entity_poly.pdbx_seq_one_letter_code
_entity_poly.pdbx_strand_id
1 'polypeptide(L)'
;MTDEVSYVRYFDSDFNFKADLSMLSSERRGKNHLAVGYNELTQPIKIEQISQTGMTKKIEMLKYDLEGRLIERGEYNENMKYLSLTVYGDSEPWSQEYRTWRFKENEPLAFVDQQTNFRFIDGEQITKILFQTIDGQKYGQIELDYDYLGYLSEERWRDLPSARVIRKFKYKFDIIYHEEKPSTVVQIWEFGHDGELISNVAVDMAPADQLYLRPPPRSNNILDEVDIIATEIKEGRVIVPYGAIIPRTEWDELILVNGERLFIDFFEVSESGIKFRMEGEDEILTLPLHRVRSLTSRIGDVIYPKPIGGKK
;
A
#
# COMPACT_ATOMS: atom_id res chain seq x y z
N MET A 1 -8.33 18.60 -2.38
CA MET A 1 -8.67 18.34 -3.79
C MET A 1 -8.53 16.85 -3.99
N THR A 2 -9.59 16.18 -4.45
CA THR A 2 -9.58 14.75 -4.76
C THR A 2 -8.82 14.56 -6.08
N ASP A 3 -7.80 13.68 -6.09
CA ASP A 3 -7.09 13.30 -7.33
C ASP A 3 -8.01 12.40 -8.17
N GLU A 4 -8.96 13.03 -8.87
CA GLU A 4 -9.87 12.36 -9.81
C GLU A 4 -9.28 12.34 -11.22
N VAL A 5 -9.60 11.29 -11.97
CA VAL A 5 -9.17 11.15 -13.37
C VAL A 5 -10.04 12.05 -14.24
N SER A 6 -9.43 13.09 -14.80
CA SER A 6 -10.09 14.04 -15.71
C SER A 6 -10.12 13.54 -17.14
N TYR A 7 -9.04 12.92 -17.62
CA TYR A 7 -8.98 12.33 -18.97
C TYR A 7 -7.96 11.19 -19.07
N VAL A 8 -8.07 10.38 -20.12
CA VAL A 8 -7.19 9.23 -20.37
C VAL A 8 -6.48 9.35 -21.71
N ARG A 9 -5.18 9.06 -21.73
CA ARG A 9 -4.38 8.91 -22.97
C ARG A 9 -3.80 7.52 -23.06
N TYR A 10 -3.56 7.06 -24.29
CA TYR A 10 -3.03 5.75 -24.57
C TYR A 10 -1.62 5.85 -25.15
N PHE A 11 -0.76 4.89 -24.83
CA PHE A 11 0.63 4.84 -25.33
C PHE A 11 1.01 3.41 -25.69
N ASP A 12 1.72 3.21 -26.79
CA ASP A 12 2.18 1.87 -27.20
C ASP A 12 3.22 1.28 -26.21
N SER A 13 4.00 2.14 -25.55
CA SER A 13 5.08 1.71 -24.68
C SER A 13 5.43 2.75 -23.62
N ASP A 14 6.18 2.31 -22.62
CA ASP A 14 6.73 3.17 -21.56
C ASP A 14 7.66 4.26 -22.13
N PHE A 15 8.36 3.96 -23.21
CA PHE A 15 9.18 4.93 -23.94
C PHE A 15 8.31 6.02 -24.57
N ASN A 16 7.22 5.63 -25.25
CA ASN A 16 6.29 6.59 -25.85
C ASN A 16 5.60 7.45 -24.78
N PHE A 17 5.26 6.86 -23.64
CA PHE A 17 4.74 7.62 -22.49
C PHE A 17 5.73 8.68 -22.02
N LYS A 18 7.00 8.33 -21.83
CA LYS A 18 8.06 9.28 -21.44
C LYS A 18 8.35 10.35 -22.49
N ALA A 19 8.16 10.02 -23.76
CA ALA A 19 8.33 10.95 -24.88
C ALA A 19 7.06 11.75 -25.21
N ASP A 20 5.98 11.57 -24.45
CA ASP A 20 4.66 12.17 -24.68
C ASP A 20 4.02 11.86 -26.04
N LEU A 21 4.35 10.69 -26.61
CA LEU A 21 3.88 10.21 -27.91
C LEU A 21 2.64 9.33 -27.74
N SER A 22 1.47 9.96 -27.56
CA SER A 22 0.20 9.24 -27.42
C SER A 22 -0.30 8.64 -28.74
N MET A 23 -0.89 7.45 -28.65
CA MET A 23 -1.56 6.78 -29.76
C MET A 23 -3.07 7.11 -29.80
N LEU A 24 -3.72 6.83 -30.93
CA LEU A 24 -5.16 7.00 -31.04
C LEU A 24 -5.92 5.90 -30.28
N SER A 25 -7.07 6.28 -29.70
CA SER A 25 -7.99 5.37 -29.03
C SER A 25 -8.43 4.16 -29.88
N SER A 26 -8.53 4.32 -31.19
CA SER A 26 -8.89 3.24 -32.13
C SER A 26 -7.75 2.25 -32.35
N GLU A 27 -6.50 2.70 -32.26
CA GLU A 27 -5.30 1.92 -32.56
C GLU A 27 -4.89 0.96 -31.44
N ARG A 28 -5.48 1.11 -30.24
CA ARG A 28 -5.20 0.27 -29.06
C ARG A 28 -5.72 -1.16 -29.18
N ARG A 29 -6.72 -1.40 -30.05
CA ARG A 29 -7.38 -2.72 -30.16
C ARG A 29 -6.39 -3.79 -30.61
N GLY A 30 -6.33 -4.90 -29.86
CA GLY A 30 -5.45 -6.03 -30.17
C GLY A 30 -3.97 -5.76 -29.94
N LYS A 31 -3.60 -4.65 -29.29
CA LYS A 31 -2.20 -4.30 -28.97
C LYS A 31 -1.99 -4.22 -27.46
N ASN A 32 -0.79 -4.57 -27.01
CA ASN A 32 -0.36 -4.19 -25.67
C ASN A 32 -0.21 -2.67 -25.66
N HIS A 33 -0.72 -2.01 -24.64
CA HIS A 33 -0.64 -0.56 -24.52
C HIS A 33 -0.73 -0.14 -23.06
N LEU A 34 -0.35 1.10 -22.79
CA LEU A 34 -0.58 1.78 -21.53
C LEU A 34 -1.85 2.61 -21.65
N ALA A 35 -2.71 2.55 -20.64
CA ALA A 35 -3.78 3.52 -20.43
C ALA A 35 -3.40 4.40 -19.24
N VAL A 36 -3.26 5.70 -19.47
CA VAL A 36 -2.80 6.65 -18.44
C VAL A 36 -3.90 7.65 -18.17
N GLY A 37 -4.40 7.67 -16.94
CA GLY A 37 -5.33 8.65 -16.41
C GLY A 37 -4.59 9.87 -15.86
N TYR A 38 -5.06 11.05 -16.22
CA TYR A 38 -4.51 12.34 -15.82
C TYR A 38 -5.51 13.13 -14.96
N ASN A 39 -5.01 13.92 -14.02
CA ASN A 39 -5.81 14.90 -13.28
C ASN A 39 -5.99 16.21 -14.08
N GLU A 40 -6.69 17.19 -13.50
CA GLU A 40 -6.95 18.50 -14.13
C GLU A 40 -5.67 19.29 -14.42
N LEU A 41 -4.61 19.04 -13.64
CA LEU A 41 -3.29 19.64 -13.80
C LEU A 41 -2.45 18.91 -14.86
N THR A 42 -3.04 17.99 -15.63
CA THR A 42 -2.37 17.18 -16.65
C THR A 42 -1.24 16.31 -16.11
N GLN A 43 -1.31 15.94 -14.83
CA GLN A 43 -0.36 15.02 -14.19
C GLN A 43 -0.90 13.59 -14.25
N PRO A 44 -0.07 12.59 -14.59
CA PRO A 44 -0.52 11.20 -14.60
C PRO A 44 -0.75 10.72 -13.17
N ILE A 45 -1.96 10.27 -12.85
CA ILE A 45 -2.33 9.77 -11.51
C ILE A 45 -2.60 8.25 -11.50
N LYS A 46 -2.87 7.65 -12.68
CA LYS A 46 -3.10 6.21 -12.83
C LYS A 46 -2.49 5.71 -14.13
N ILE A 47 -1.70 4.64 -14.08
CA ILE A 47 -1.11 4.00 -15.26
C ILE A 47 -1.49 2.52 -15.25
N GLU A 48 -2.17 2.05 -16.28
CA GLU A 48 -2.58 0.65 -16.42
C GLU A 48 -1.84 0.02 -17.60
N GLN A 49 -1.19 -1.12 -17.37
CA GLN A 49 -0.60 -1.94 -18.42
C GLN A 49 -1.64 -2.93 -18.95
N ILE A 50 -2.08 -2.73 -20.19
CA ILE A 50 -3.16 -3.52 -20.81
C ILE A 50 -2.57 -4.47 -21.85
N SER A 51 -3.00 -5.73 -21.81
CA SER A 51 -2.62 -6.75 -22.78
C SER A 51 -3.36 -6.59 -24.12
N GLN A 52 -2.87 -7.27 -25.16
CA GLN A 52 -3.59 -7.41 -26.44
C GLN A 52 -5.03 -7.93 -26.30
N THR A 53 -5.31 -8.71 -25.24
CA THR A 53 -6.63 -9.27 -24.94
C THR A 53 -7.52 -8.33 -24.10
N GLY A 54 -7.02 -7.14 -23.74
CA GLY A 54 -7.75 -6.17 -22.91
C GLY A 54 -7.66 -6.44 -21.40
N MET A 55 -6.80 -7.35 -20.95
CA MET A 55 -6.60 -7.61 -19.52
C MET A 55 -5.56 -6.67 -18.93
N THR A 56 -5.87 -6.09 -17.77
CA THR A 56 -4.92 -5.29 -16.99
C THR A 56 -3.93 -6.21 -16.27
N LYS A 57 -2.63 -6.02 -16.52
CA LYS A 57 -1.55 -6.82 -15.90
C LYS A 57 -0.96 -6.16 -14.65
N LYS A 58 -0.83 -4.84 -14.71
CA LYS A 58 -0.20 -4.03 -13.65
C LYS A 58 -0.89 -2.68 -13.62
N ILE A 59 -1.08 -2.15 -12.42
CA ILE A 59 -1.62 -0.82 -12.19
C ILE A 59 -0.59 -0.06 -11.37
N GLU A 60 -0.37 1.20 -11.72
CA GLU A 60 0.43 2.12 -10.94
C GLU A 60 -0.42 3.35 -10.61
N MET A 61 -0.35 3.80 -9.36
CA MET A 61 -1.03 4.99 -8.89
C MET A 61 0.00 5.99 -8.39
N LEU A 62 -0.15 7.24 -8.79
CA LEU A 62 0.79 8.31 -8.53
C LEU A 62 0.09 9.39 -7.72
N LYS A 63 0.76 9.86 -6.67
CA LYS A 63 0.26 10.93 -5.80
C LYS A 63 1.21 12.12 -5.82
N TYR A 64 0.63 13.31 -5.87
CA TYR A 64 1.37 14.56 -5.89
C TYR A 64 1.07 15.41 -4.65
N ASP A 65 1.98 16.29 -4.29
CA ASP A 65 1.74 17.34 -3.30
C ASP A 65 1.03 18.55 -3.92
N LEU A 66 0.73 19.56 -3.10
CA LEU A 66 0.09 20.82 -3.53
C LEU A 66 0.94 21.63 -4.51
N GLU A 67 2.25 21.38 -4.56
CA GLU A 67 3.21 22.03 -5.44
C GLU A 67 3.39 21.25 -6.76
N GLY A 68 2.72 20.11 -6.90
CA GLY A 68 2.74 19.25 -8.06
C GLY A 68 3.95 18.31 -8.14
N ARG A 69 4.68 18.11 -7.04
CA ARG A 69 5.79 17.14 -6.95
C ARG A 69 5.25 15.76 -6.64
N LEU A 70 5.81 14.73 -7.28
CA LEU A 70 5.45 13.34 -7.02
C LEU A 70 5.94 12.95 -5.62
N ILE A 71 5.02 12.55 -4.75
CA ILE A 71 5.33 12.14 -3.36
C ILE A 71 5.15 10.64 -3.15
N GLU A 72 4.32 9.97 -3.95
CA GLU A 72 4.12 8.53 -3.84
C GLU A 72 3.86 7.85 -5.19
N ARG A 73 4.33 6.61 -5.30
CA ARG A 73 4.02 5.69 -6.40
C ARG A 73 3.69 4.30 -5.84
N GLY A 74 2.42 3.92 -5.92
CA GLY A 74 1.97 2.57 -5.59
C GLY A 74 1.92 1.69 -6.83
N GLU A 75 2.42 0.46 -6.75
CA GLU A 75 2.30 -0.55 -7.78
C GLU A 75 1.42 -1.71 -7.30
N TYR A 76 0.50 -2.13 -8.16
CA TYR A 76 -0.50 -3.15 -7.86
C TYR A 76 -0.55 -4.20 -8.97
N ASN A 77 -0.95 -5.41 -8.59
CA ASN A 77 -1.28 -6.46 -9.54
C ASN A 77 -2.73 -6.30 -10.07
N GLU A 78 -3.11 -7.21 -10.97
CA GLU A 78 -4.45 -7.31 -11.56
C GLU A 78 -5.61 -7.46 -10.55
N ASN A 79 -5.31 -7.89 -9.32
CA ASN A 79 -6.28 -8.09 -8.24
C ASN A 79 -6.23 -6.95 -7.21
N MET A 80 -5.64 -5.78 -7.54
CA MET A 80 -5.51 -4.62 -6.64
C MET A 80 -4.70 -4.90 -5.36
N LYS A 81 -3.86 -5.95 -5.36
CA LYS A 81 -2.92 -6.20 -4.26
C LYS A 81 -1.63 -5.44 -4.49
N TYR A 82 -1.10 -4.83 -3.42
CA TYR A 82 0.18 -4.13 -3.47
C TYR A 82 1.32 -5.07 -3.88
N LEU A 83 2.14 -4.59 -4.80
CA LEU A 83 3.42 -5.18 -5.15
C LEU A 83 4.55 -4.36 -4.52
N SER A 84 4.48 -3.04 -4.70
CA SER A 84 5.44 -2.11 -4.12
C SER A 84 4.82 -0.75 -3.86
N LEU A 85 5.43 0.01 -2.95
CA LEU A 85 5.13 1.43 -2.72
C LEU A 85 6.46 2.17 -2.68
N THR A 86 6.57 3.25 -3.44
CA THR A 86 7.71 4.16 -3.40
C THR A 86 7.24 5.48 -2.82
N VAL A 87 7.85 5.91 -1.72
CA VAL A 87 7.62 7.24 -1.14
C VAL A 87 8.84 8.09 -1.43
N TYR A 88 8.62 9.30 -1.93
CA TYR A 88 9.66 10.26 -2.26
C TYR A 88 9.76 11.31 -1.16
N GLY A 89 10.98 11.75 -0.89
CA GLY A 89 11.27 12.78 0.09
C GLY A 89 12.02 12.25 1.32
N ASP A 90 12.53 13.19 2.09
CA ASP A 90 13.35 12.99 3.28
C ASP A 90 12.53 12.87 4.57
N SER A 91 11.23 13.20 4.52
CA SER A 91 10.32 13.12 5.66
C SER A 91 9.74 11.73 5.91
N GLU A 92 10.11 10.71 5.12
CA GLU A 92 9.60 9.36 5.31
C GLU A 92 10.14 8.77 6.63
N PRO A 93 9.28 8.36 7.57
CA PRO A 93 9.70 8.06 8.94
C PRO A 93 10.74 6.92 9.09
N TRP A 94 10.62 5.82 8.35
CA TRP A 94 11.57 4.71 8.41
C TRP A 94 12.97 5.13 7.94
N SER A 95 13.02 5.95 6.90
CA SER A 95 14.27 6.50 6.40
C SER A 95 14.91 7.47 7.40
N GLN A 96 14.12 8.27 8.12
CA GLN A 96 14.63 9.16 9.17
C GLN A 96 15.24 8.39 10.33
N GLU A 97 14.55 7.35 10.78
CA GLU A 97 15.06 6.50 11.86
C GLU A 97 16.34 5.76 11.42
N TYR A 98 16.32 5.19 10.22
CA TYR A 98 17.50 4.54 9.65
C TYR A 98 18.70 5.46 9.60
N ARG A 99 18.52 6.69 9.13
CA ARG A 99 19.61 7.67 9.05
C ARG A 99 20.11 8.08 10.43
N THR A 100 19.21 8.31 11.37
CA THR A 100 19.55 8.65 12.76
C THR A 100 20.38 7.56 13.43
N TRP A 101 20.06 6.29 13.18
CA TRP A 101 20.84 5.17 13.70
C TRP A 101 22.18 4.99 13.00
N ARG A 102 22.18 5.03 11.65
CA ARG A 102 23.33 4.65 10.84
C ARG A 102 24.37 5.75 10.69
N PHE A 103 23.93 7.00 10.53
CA PHE A 103 24.78 8.13 10.22
C PHE A 103 24.83 9.07 11.42
N LYS A 104 26.04 9.47 11.81
CA LYS A 104 26.19 10.53 12.82
C LYS A 104 25.79 11.87 12.19
N GLU A 105 25.28 12.81 12.99
CA GLU A 105 24.82 14.14 12.53
C GLU A 105 25.82 14.90 11.63
N ASN A 106 27.12 14.57 11.70
CA ASN A 106 28.19 15.24 10.97
C ASN A 106 28.57 14.58 9.63
N GLU A 107 27.83 13.58 9.13
CA GLU A 107 28.12 12.98 7.82
C GLU A 107 27.51 13.80 6.66
N PRO A 108 28.30 14.19 5.63
CA PRO A 108 27.86 15.07 4.55
C PRO A 108 27.10 14.31 3.45
N LEU A 109 26.05 13.58 3.80
CA LEU A 109 25.13 12.97 2.84
C LEU A 109 23.87 13.83 2.73
N ALA A 110 23.63 14.40 1.55
CA ALA A 110 22.37 15.04 1.24
C ALA A 110 21.33 13.95 0.93
N PHE A 111 20.35 13.79 1.82
CA PHE A 111 19.23 12.85 1.65
C PHE A 111 18.00 13.51 1.00
N VAL A 112 18.19 14.67 0.37
CA VAL A 112 17.15 15.41 -0.32
C VAL A 112 16.57 14.55 -1.44
N ASP A 113 15.24 14.51 -1.54
CA ASP A 113 14.49 13.75 -2.56
C ASP A 113 14.84 12.26 -2.64
N GLN A 114 15.30 11.69 -1.52
CA GLN A 114 15.55 10.25 -1.40
C GLN A 114 14.25 9.46 -1.55
N GLN A 115 14.39 8.15 -1.81
CA GLN A 115 13.25 7.28 -2.07
C GLN A 115 13.27 6.11 -1.09
N THR A 116 12.11 5.85 -0.48
CA THR A 116 11.86 4.66 0.31
C THR A 116 10.97 3.71 -0.48
N ASN A 117 11.46 2.51 -0.76
CA ASN A 117 10.73 1.47 -1.48
C ASN A 117 10.29 0.37 -0.53
N PHE A 118 8.98 0.22 -0.37
CA PHE A 118 8.34 -0.86 0.36
C PHE A 118 7.97 -1.98 -0.61
N ARG A 119 8.25 -3.22 -0.24
CA ARG A 119 7.82 -4.42 -0.97
C ARG A 119 6.88 -5.24 -0.13
N PHE A 120 5.83 -5.72 -0.77
CA PHE A 120 4.76 -6.45 -0.10
C PHE A 120 4.77 -7.92 -0.52
N ILE A 121 4.36 -8.79 0.40
CA ILE A 121 3.95 -10.16 0.11
C ILE A 121 2.42 -10.25 0.19
N ASP A 122 1.82 -10.86 -0.83
CA ASP A 122 0.37 -11.02 -0.99
C ASP A 122 -0.49 -9.74 -0.87
N GLY A 123 0.14 -8.56 -0.96
CA GLY A 123 -0.50 -7.25 -0.87
C GLY A 123 -0.77 -6.75 0.54
N GLU A 124 -0.32 -7.47 1.57
CA GLU A 124 -0.70 -7.21 2.96
C GLU A 124 0.50 -6.89 3.84
N GLN A 125 1.54 -7.72 3.78
CA GLN A 125 2.68 -7.63 4.69
C GLN A 125 3.90 -7.03 3.98
N ILE A 126 4.56 -6.06 4.63
CA ILE A 126 5.81 -5.48 4.11
C ILE A 126 6.94 -6.44 4.45
N THR A 127 7.65 -6.97 3.45
CA THR A 127 8.79 -7.86 3.68
C THR A 127 10.12 -7.13 3.61
N LYS A 128 10.15 -5.99 2.91
CA LYS A 128 11.39 -5.26 2.68
C LYS A 128 11.13 -3.77 2.50
N ILE A 129 11.96 -2.97 3.16
CA ILE A 129 12.08 -1.53 2.99
C ILE A 129 13.48 -1.26 2.45
N LEU A 130 13.59 -0.51 1.36
CA LEU A 130 14.86 -0.18 0.72
C LEU A 130 14.99 1.33 0.57
N PHE A 131 16.08 1.88 1.10
CA PHE A 131 16.38 3.31 1.02
C PHE A 131 17.42 3.58 -0.06
N GLN A 132 17.14 4.56 -0.92
CA GLN A 132 18.00 4.98 -2.00
C GLN A 132 18.05 6.50 -2.14
N THR A 133 19.20 7.04 -2.53
CA THR A 133 19.33 8.46 -2.89
C THR A 133 18.64 8.75 -4.22
N ILE A 134 18.50 10.03 -4.56
CA ILE A 134 17.96 10.46 -5.85
C ILE A 134 18.75 9.91 -7.06
N ASP A 135 20.05 9.71 -6.90
CA ASP A 135 20.94 9.11 -7.92
C ASP A 135 20.79 7.58 -8.04
N GLY A 136 19.91 6.97 -7.23
CA GLY A 136 19.67 5.52 -7.20
C GLY A 136 20.69 4.73 -6.38
N GLN A 137 21.56 5.39 -5.61
CA GLN A 137 22.49 4.71 -4.73
C GLN A 137 21.76 4.19 -3.49
N LYS A 138 21.73 2.86 -3.34
CA LYS A 138 21.13 2.20 -2.18
C LYS A 138 22.08 2.34 -0.99
N TYR A 139 21.57 2.85 0.12
CA TYR A 139 22.36 3.11 1.32
C TYR A 139 21.88 2.30 2.53
N GLY A 140 20.66 1.79 2.50
CA GLY A 140 20.14 0.98 3.59
C GLY A 140 18.96 0.11 3.19
N GLN A 141 18.72 -0.93 3.97
CA GLN A 141 17.54 -1.78 3.84
C GLN A 141 17.10 -2.33 5.19
N ILE A 142 15.80 -2.58 5.32
CA ILE A 142 15.20 -3.29 6.44
C ILE A 142 14.44 -4.49 5.88
N GLU A 143 14.65 -5.66 6.46
CA GLU A 143 13.94 -6.90 6.15
C GLU A 143 13.03 -7.25 7.33
N LEU A 144 11.78 -7.61 7.04
CA LEU A 144 10.77 -7.96 8.03
C LEU A 144 10.31 -9.39 7.77
N ASP A 145 10.46 -10.26 8.78
CA ASP A 145 10.01 -11.64 8.71
C ASP A 145 8.83 -11.88 9.63
N TYR A 146 7.82 -12.58 9.11
CA TYR A 146 6.62 -12.92 9.84
C TYR A 146 6.63 -14.41 10.21
N ASP A 147 6.04 -14.74 11.36
CA ASP A 147 5.79 -16.12 11.73
C ASP A 147 4.58 -16.71 10.97
N TYR A 148 4.27 -17.98 11.24
CA TYR A 148 3.18 -18.70 10.58
C TYR A 148 1.78 -18.16 10.94
N LEU A 149 1.66 -17.33 11.98
CA LEU A 149 0.43 -16.65 12.38
C LEU A 149 0.33 -15.24 11.79
N GLY A 150 1.37 -14.78 11.09
CA GLY A 150 1.44 -13.45 10.50
C GLY A 150 1.95 -12.37 11.45
N TYR A 151 2.51 -12.73 12.61
CA TYR A 151 3.14 -11.78 13.52
C TYR A 151 4.57 -11.47 13.10
N LEU A 152 4.97 -10.21 13.22
CA LEU A 152 6.34 -9.78 12.92
C LEU A 152 7.31 -10.43 13.91
N SER A 153 8.07 -11.41 13.46
CA SER A 153 8.97 -12.23 14.28
C SER A 153 10.39 -11.68 14.33
N GLU A 154 10.84 -11.03 13.25
CA GLU A 154 12.19 -10.49 13.14
C GLU A 154 12.23 -9.25 12.25
N GLU A 155 13.02 -8.26 12.66
CA GLU A 155 13.44 -7.13 11.82
C GLU A 155 14.95 -7.10 11.70
N ARG A 156 15.47 -6.95 10.48
CA ARG A 156 16.92 -6.85 10.23
C ARG A 156 17.25 -5.60 9.44
N TRP A 157 18.05 -4.74 10.05
CA TRP A 157 18.53 -3.52 9.43
C TRP A 157 19.92 -3.77 8.88
N ARG A 158 20.11 -3.50 7.60
CA ARG A 158 21.38 -3.71 6.92
C ARG A 158 21.89 -2.42 6.31
N ASP A 159 23.19 -2.20 6.47
CA ASP A 159 23.95 -1.17 5.78
C ASP A 159 24.23 -1.59 4.34
N LEU A 160 24.11 -0.66 3.39
CA LEU A 160 24.47 -0.89 2.00
C LEU A 160 25.56 0.12 1.58
N PRO A 161 26.57 -0.33 0.81
CA PRO A 161 26.65 -1.61 0.10
C PRO A 161 27.22 -2.78 0.90
N SER A 162 27.64 -2.57 2.16
CA SER A 162 28.35 -3.60 2.96
C SER A 162 27.51 -4.87 3.25
N ALA A 163 26.18 -4.76 3.16
CA ALA A 163 25.18 -5.78 3.49
C ALA A 163 25.24 -6.29 4.95
N ARG A 164 26.04 -5.62 5.80
CA ARG A 164 26.20 -5.95 7.21
C ARG A 164 24.93 -5.61 7.97
N VAL A 165 24.52 -6.51 8.86
CA VAL A 165 23.43 -6.23 9.81
C VAL A 165 23.96 -5.26 10.86
N ILE A 166 23.29 -4.13 11.02
CA ILE A 166 23.68 -3.04 11.93
C ILE A 166 22.73 -2.90 13.11
N ARG A 167 21.53 -3.49 13.01
CA ARG A 167 20.51 -3.54 14.05
C ARG A 167 19.59 -4.71 13.75
N LYS A 168 19.14 -5.41 14.79
CA LYS A 168 18.20 -6.51 14.64
C LYS A 168 17.24 -6.56 15.80
N PHE A 169 15.95 -6.77 15.51
CA PHE A 169 14.94 -7.02 16.52
C PHE A 169 14.39 -8.42 16.38
N LYS A 170 14.14 -9.07 17.52
CA LYS A 170 13.39 -10.32 17.59
C LYS A 170 12.17 -10.14 18.45
N TYR A 171 11.09 -10.80 18.07
CA TYR A 171 9.81 -10.74 18.72
C TYR A 171 9.34 -12.14 19.11
N LYS A 172 8.75 -12.25 20.30
CA LYS A 172 8.04 -13.45 20.73
C LYS A 172 6.70 -13.03 21.31
N PHE A 173 5.64 -13.53 20.68
CA PHE A 173 4.27 -13.32 21.12
C PHE A 173 3.84 -14.53 21.94
N ASP A 174 3.55 -14.30 23.22
CA ASP A 174 3.00 -15.30 24.12
C ASP A 174 1.54 -14.95 24.38
N ILE A 175 0.62 -15.74 23.83
CA ILE A 175 -0.82 -15.57 24.08
C ILE A 175 -1.14 -16.25 25.41
N ILE A 176 -1.50 -15.45 26.41
CA ILE A 176 -1.89 -15.92 27.74
C ILE A 176 -3.42 -15.89 27.82
N TYR A 177 -4.01 -17.07 27.91
CA TYR A 177 -5.44 -17.21 28.14
C TYR A 177 -5.72 -17.07 29.64
N HIS A 178 -6.19 -15.90 30.08
CA HIS A 178 -6.84 -15.77 31.39
C HIS A 178 -8.32 -16.10 31.26
N GLU A 179 -8.95 -16.60 32.33
CA GLU A 179 -10.35 -17.05 32.37
C GLU A 179 -11.36 -15.97 31.91
N GLU A 180 -10.98 -14.69 31.98
CA GLU A 180 -11.84 -13.57 31.63
C GLU A 180 -11.52 -12.93 30.27
N LYS A 181 -10.24 -12.87 29.84
CA LYS A 181 -9.79 -12.34 28.53
C LYS A 181 -8.41 -12.88 28.12
N PRO A 182 -8.17 -13.19 26.84
CA PRO A 182 -6.82 -13.44 26.34
C PRO A 182 -6.01 -12.13 26.37
N SER A 183 -4.81 -12.18 26.93
CA SER A 183 -3.78 -11.14 26.79
C SER A 183 -2.62 -11.67 25.94
N THR A 184 -1.92 -10.79 25.25
CA THR A 184 -0.72 -11.18 24.48
C THR A 184 0.47 -10.49 25.11
N VAL A 185 1.47 -11.24 25.55
CA VAL A 185 2.73 -10.66 26.01
C VAL A 185 3.71 -10.66 24.85
N VAL A 186 4.29 -9.51 24.53
CA VAL A 186 5.31 -9.38 23.50
C VAL A 186 6.66 -9.21 24.17
N GLN A 187 7.55 -10.18 23.94
CA GLN A 187 8.96 -10.05 24.30
C GLN A 187 9.74 -9.51 23.10
N ILE A 188 10.51 -8.46 23.32
CA ILE A 188 11.28 -7.74 22.31
C ILE A 188 12.74 -7.79 22.70
N TRP A 189 13.59 -8.33 21.82
CA TRP A 189 15.04 -8.27 21.94
C TRP A 189 15.61 -7.37 20.87
N GLU A 190 16.49 -6.46 21.26
CA GLU A 190 17.25 -5.61 20.34
C GLU A 190 18.72 -6.02 20.35
N PHE A 191 19.28 -6.15 19.16
CA PHE A 191 20.67 -6.48 18.93
C PHE A 191 21.37 -5.40 18.12
N GLY A 192 22.60 -5.09 18.50
CA GLY A 192 23.44 -4.08 17.87
C GLY A 192 24.25 -4.58 16.68
N HIS A 193 25.37 -3.90 16.45
CA HIS A 193 26.17 -4.02 15.23
C HIS A 193 26.99 -5.32 15.17
N ASP A 194 27.38 -5.87 16.32
CA ASP A 194 28.15 -7.11 16.47
C ASP A 194 27.27 -8.26 17.00
N GLY A 195 25.94 -8.09 17.03
CA GLY A 195 25.00 -9.08 17.55
C GLY A 195 24.94 -9.12 19.08
N GLU A 196 25.54 -8.14 19.75
CA GLU A 196 25.38 -7.90 21.18
C GLU A 196 23.92 -7.57 21.50
N LEU A 197 23.41 -8.13 22.59
CA LEU A 197 22.09 -7.79 23.11
C LEU A 197 22.16 -6.38 23.71
N ILE A 198 21.48 -5.43 23.08
CA ILE A 198 21.36 -4.04 23.56
C ILE A 198 20.27 -3.98 24.63
N SER A 199 19.14 -4.66 24.40
CA SER A 199 17.93 -4.49 25.20
C SER A 199 17.02 -5.72 25.13
N ASN A 200 16.27 -5.96 26.21
CA ASN A 200 15.24 -7.00 26.31
C ASN A 200 14.07 -6.51 27.18
N VAL A 201 12.86 -6.48 26.63
CA VAL A 201 11.64 -6.03 27.33
C VAL A 201 10.47 -6.96 27.06
N ALA A 202 9.61 -7.15 28.06
CA ALA A 202 8.30 -7.78 27.93
C ALA A 202 7.21 -6.74 28.14
N VAL A 203 6.30 -6.61 27.17
CA VAL A 203 5.16 -5.68 27.19
C VAL A 203 3.86 -6.48 27.20
N ASP A 204 2.93 -6.14 28.10
CA ASP A 204 1.60 -6.74 28.16
C ASP A 204 0.66 -6.02 27.18
N MET A 205 0.01 -6.79 26.30
CA MET A 205 -0.83 -6.30 25.22
C MET A 205 -2.30 -6.60 25.52
N ALA A 206 -3.12 -5.55 25.46
CA ALA A 206 -4.58 -5.60 25.61
C ALA A 206 -5.22 -6.51 24.53
N PRO A 207 -6.45 -7.02 24.74
CA PRO A 207 -7.03 -8.11 23.95
C PRO A 207 -7.10 -7.82 22.44
N ALA A 208 -6.98 -8.91 21.67
CA ALA A 208 -6.78 -8.97 20.23
C ALA A 208 -7.79 -8.19 19.36
N ASP A 209 -8.94 -7.83 19.91
CA ASP A 209 -10.05 -7.15 19.23
C ASP A 209 -9.72 -5.70 18.82
N GLN A 210 -8.53 -5.18 19.19
CA GLN A 210 -8.07 -3.82 18.91
C GLN A 210 -6.70 -3.76 18.22
N LEU A 211 -6.16 -4.88 17.73
CA LEU A 211 -4.76 -4.96 17.30
C LEU A 211 -4.55 -5.35 15.83
N TYR A 212 -3.44 -4.85 15.31
CA TYR A 212 -2.76 -5.18 14.04
C TYR A 212 -3.25 -4.48 12.77
N LEU A 213 -2.48 -3.48 12.30
CA LEU A 213 -2.35 -3.23 10.85
C LEU A 213 -0.96 -2.76 10.36
N ARG A 214 -0.04 -2.17 11.16
CA ARG A 214 1.30 -1.72 10.67
C ARG A 214 2.35 -1.63 11.80
N PRO A 215 3.62 -2.03 11.60
CA PRO A 215 4.69 -1.68 12.52
C PRO A 215 5.11 -0.19 12.33
N PRO A 216 5.28 0.59 13.41
CA PRO A 216 5.82 1.95 13.32
C PRO A 216 7.36 1.95 13.28
N PRO A 217 7.98 3.03 12.77
CA PRO A 217 9.39 3.34 13.04
C PRO A 217 9.58 3.66 14.53
N ARG A 218 10.69 3.21 15.14
CA ARG A 218 11.00 3.42 16.56
C ARG A 218 11.92 4.63 16.76
N SER A 219 11.41 5.72 17.31
CA SER A 219 12.23 6.92 17.58
C SER A 219 12.90 6.86 18.95
N ASN A 220 14.23 7.06 19.01
CA ASN A 220 15.10 7.20 20.17
C ASN A 220 15.63 5.90 20.81
N ASN A 221 16.88 5.99 21.26
CA ASN A 221 17.58 4.97 22.03
C ASN A 221 17.41 5.29 23.51
N ILE A 222 16.43 4.66 24.15
CA ILE A 222 16.38 4.21 25.56
C ILE A 222 14.93 3.77 25.81
N LEU A 223 14.76 2.62 26.46
CA LEU A 223 13.49 1.98 26.86
C LEU A 223 12.59 2.81 27.81
N ASP A 224 12.60 4.14 27.74
CA ASP A 224 11.58 4.99 28.37
C ASP A 224 10.23 4.93 27.61
N GLU A 225 10.20 4.19 26.49
CA GLU A 225 9.07 4.03 25.58
C GLU A 225 8.04 2.98 26.02
N VAL A 226 8.14 2.33 27.18
CA VAL A 226 7.15 1.31 27.60
C VAL A 226 5.73 1.90 27.65
N ASP A 227 5.59 3.14 28.12
CA ASP A 227 4.31 3.86 28.14
C ASP A 227 3.89 4.33 26.73
N ILE A 228 4.84 4.66 25.85
CA ILE A 228 4.57 5.08 24.47
C ILE A 228 4.12 3.88 23.63
N ILE A 229 4.79 2.73 23.75
CA ILE A 229 4.44 1.45 23.12
C ILE A 229 3.08 0.99 23.63
N ALA A 230 2.81 1.04 24.93
CA ALA A 230 1.51 0.69 25.49
C ALA A 230 0.38 1.65 25.04
N THR A 231 0.68 2.94 24.86
CA THR A 231 -0.27 3.94 24.36
C THR A 231 -0.50 3.80 22.86
N GLU A 232 0.54 3.61 22.05
CA GLU A 232 0.47 3.38 20.60
C GLU A 232 -0.27 2.08 20.26
N ILE A 233 -0.07 1.02 21.06
CA ILE A 233 -0.81 -0.24 20.93
C ILE A 233 -2.29 -0.07 21.32
N LYS A 234 -2.61 0.75 22.33
CA LYS A 234 -4.00 1.07 22.71
C LYS A 234 -4.68 2.06 21.75
N GLU A 235 -3.92 2.94 21.10
CA GLU A 235 -4.43 4.05 20.30
C GLU A 235 -4.39 3.81 18.78
N GLY A 236 -3.84 2.69 18.29
CA GLY A 236 -3.98 2.27 16.89
C GLY A 236 -3.49 3.30 15.85
N ARG A 237 -2.42 4.04 16.15
CA ARG A 237 -1.78 5.01 15.22
C ARG A 237 -0.35 4.50 14.97
N VAL A 238 0.09 4.20 13.74
CA VAL A 238 0.16 5.08 12.57
C VAL A 238 -0.41 4.40 11.31
N ILE A 239 -1.49 4.99 10.80
CA ILE A 239 -1.81 4.99 9.37
C ILE A 239 -0.73 5.85 8.72
N VAL A 240 -0.06 5.34 7.68
CA VAL A 240 0.66 6.22 6.73
C VAL A 240 -0.33 7.36 6.41
N PRO A 241 -0.01 8.65 6.62
CA PRO A 241 -1.01 9.73 6.48
C PRO A 241 -1.64 9.81 5.09
N TYR A 242 -1.13 9.02 4.15
CA TYR A 242 -1.78 8.67 2.91
C TYR A 242 -2.83 7.58 3.19
N GLY A 243 -4.03 8.05 3.53
CA GLY A 243 -5.23 7.25 3.33
C GLY A 243 -5.16 6.64 1.94
N ALA A 244 -5.50 5.35 1.83
CA ALA A 244 -5.80 4.77 0.54
C ALA A 244 -6.69 5.78 -0.19
N ILE A 245 -6.17 6.39 -1.26
CA ILE A 245 -7.04 7.07 -2.20
C ILE A 245 -7.75 5.91 -2.87
N ILE A 246 -8.82 5.49 -2.22
CA ILE A 246 -9.84 4.78 -2.95
C ILE A 246 -10.41 5.86 -3.85
N PRO A 247 -10.22 5.77 -5.18
CA PRO A 247 -10.77 6.77 -6.08
C PRO A 247 -12.25 6.85 -5.75
N ARG A 248 -12.69 8.03 -5.28
CA ARG A 248 -14.10 8.30 -5.18
C ARG A 248 -14.57 8.49 -6.61
N THR A 249 -15.06 7.43 -7.23
CA THR A 249 -15.80 7.59 -8.47
C THR A 249 -17.14 8.21 -8.09
N GLU A 250 -17.63 9.21 -8.83
CA GLU A 250 -18.97 9.78 -8.53
C GLU A 250 -20.07 8.72 -8.58
N TRP A 251 -19.80 7.61 -9.28
CA TRP A 251 -20.67 6.50 -9.59
C TRP A 251 -20.07 5.17 -9.11
N ASP A 252 -20.91 4.19 -8.81
CA ASP A 252 -20.49 2.81 -8.58
C ASP A 252 -20.06 2.19 -9.93
N GLU A 253 -19.01 1.35 -9.93
CA GLU A 253 -18.46 0.72 -11.14
C GLU A 253 -18.94 -0.73 -11.26
N LEU A 254 -19.67 -1.03 -12.33
CA LEU A 254 -20.14 -2.37 -12.66
C LEU A 254 -19.33 -2.93 -13.84
N ILE A 255 -18.58 -4.00 -13.57
CA ILE A 255 -17.80 -4.71 -14.59
C ILE A 255 -18.54 -6.00 -14.96
N LEU A 256 -18.81 -6.17 -16.25
CA LEU A 256 -19.43 -7.36 -16.80
C LEU A 256 -18.40 -8.47 -17.07
N VAL A 257 -18.89 -9.72 -17.20
CA VAL A 257 -18.02 -10.88 -17.51
C VAL A 257 -17.32 -10.75 -18.87
N ASN A 258 -17.88 -10.00 -19.80
CA ASN A 258 -17.26 -9.67 -21.09
C ASN A 258 -16.16 -8.58 -20.99
N GLY A 259 -15.93 -8.00 -19.80
CA GLY A 259 -14.95 -6.94 -19.55
C GLY A 259 -15.45 -5.52 -19.79
N GLU A 260 -16.73 -5.36 -20.15
CA GLU A 260 -17.37 -4.05 -20.29
C GLU A 260 -17.56 -3.39 -18.91
N ARG A 261 -17.31 -2.08 -18.85
CA ARG A 261 -17.41 -1.27 -17.63
C ARG A 261 -18.57 -0.28 -17.78
N LEU A 262 -19.44 -0.25 -16.77
CA LEU A 262 -20.59 0.64 -16.70
C LEU A 262 -20.47 1.48 -15.42
N PHE A 263 -20.72 2.78 -15.54
CA PHE A 263 -20.87 3.68 -14.40
C PHE A 263 -22.35 3.75 -14.02
N ILE A 264 -22.64 3.42 -12.77
CA ILE A 264 -24.01 3.19 -12.31
C ILE A 264 -24.26 3.78 -10.92
N ASP A 265 -25.51 4.04 -10.60
CA ASP A 265 -25.97 4.18 -9.21
C ASP A 265 -26.47 2.82 -8.73
N PHE A 266 -25.73 2.19 -7.82
CA PHE A 266 -26.12 0.91 -7.24
C PHE A 266 -27.20 1.08 -6.15
N PHE A 267 -28.23 0.22 -6.18
CA PHE A 267 -29.28 0.20 -5.17
C PHE A 267 -29.20 -1.04 -4.28
N GLU A 268 -29.31 -2.23 -4.86
CA GLU A 268 -29.35 -3.48 -4.09
C GLU A 268 -28.93 -4.70 -4.93
N VAL A 269 -28.47 -5.74 -4.21
CA VAL A 269 -28.28 -7.08 -4.77
C VAL A 269 -29.44 -7.96 -4.30
N SER A 270 -30.26 -8.44 -5.24
CA SER A 270 -31.35 -9.39 -4.98
C SER A 270 -31.04 -10.77 -5.59
N GLU A 271 -31.90 -11.76 -5.31
CA GLU A 271 -31.81 -13.08 -5.96
C GLU A 271 -31.99 -13.00 -7.49
N SER A 272 -32.65 -11.96 -7.99
CA SER A 272 -32.87 -11.75 -9.43
C SER A 272 -31.71 -11.05 -10.14
N GLY A 273 -30.77 -10.42 -9.40
CA GLY A 273 -29.67 -9.67 -10.00
C GLY A 273 -29.23 -8.44 -9.21
N ILE A 274 -28.32 -7.66 -9.80
CA ILE A 274 -27.93 -6.33 -9.32
C ILE A 274 -28.92 -5.31 -9.87
N LYS A 275 -29.53 -4.52 -8.99
CA LYS A 275 -30.37 -3.38 -9.36
C LYS A 275 -29.55 -2.10 -9.35
N PHE A 276 -29.62 -1.38 -10.45
CA PHE A 276 -28.84 -0.17 -10.66
C PHE A 276 -29.52 0.79 -11.62
N ARG A 277 -29.04 2.02 -11.68
CA ARG A 277 -29.49 3.05 -12.62
C ARG A 277 -28.29 3.56 -13.41
N MET A 278 -28.49 3.83 -14.70
CA MET A 278 -27.47 4.37 -15.58
C MET A 278 -27.40 5.89 -15.49
N GLU A 279 -26.24 6.46 -15.82
CA GLU A 279 -26.05 7.91 -15.87
C GLU A 279 -27.05 8.56 -16.85
N GLY A 280 -27.85 9.51 -16.33
CA GLY A 280 -28.84 10.25 -17.14
C GLY A 280 -30.17 9.53 -17.40
N GLU A 281 -30.38 8.34 -16.83
CA GLU A 281 -31.63 7.59 -16.94
C GLU A 281 -32.37 7.54 -15.60
N ASP A 282 -33.70 7.68 -15.61
CA ASP A 282 -34.54 7.58 -14.40
C ASP A 282 -34.98 6.12 -14.10
N GLU A 283 -34.74 5.20 -15.03
CA GLU A 283 -35.21 3.82 -14.93
C GLU A 283 -34.22 2.93 -14.15
N ILE A 284 -34.76 2.09 -13.25
CA ILE A 284 -33.97 1.11 -12.50
C ILE A 284 -33.88 -0.17 -13.33
N LEU A 285 -32.68 -0.53 -13.72
CA LEU A 285 -32.35 -1.74 -14.47
C LEU A 285 -31.96 -2.87 -13.52
N THR A 286 -32.17 -4.11 -13.95
CA THR A 286 -31.72 -5.31 -13.22
C THR A 286 -30.85 -6.17 -14.12
N LEU A 287 -29.64 -6.48 -13.66
CA LEU A 287 -28.70 -7.34 -14.38
C LEU A 287 -28.46 -8.65 -13.60
N PRO A 288 -28.61 -9.82 -14.26
CA PRO A 288 -28.37 -11.10 -13.61
C PRO A 288 -26.92 -11.26 -13.09
N LEU A 289 -26.77 -11.85 -11.91
CA LEU A 289 -25.46 -12.03 -11.24
C LEU A 289 -24.41 -12.75 -12.11
N HIS A 290 -24.82 -13.74 -12.91
CA HIS A 290 -23.91 -14.50 -13.78
C HIS A 290 -23.30 -13.66 -14.92
N ARG A 291 -23.81 -12.45 -15.18
CA ARG A 291 -23.24 -11.50 -16.15
C ARG A 291 -22.33 -10.47 -15.51
N VAL A 292 -22.26 -10.43 -14.19
CA VAL A 292 -21.45 -9.49 -13.41
C VAL A 292 -20.15 -10.15 -13.02
N ARG A 293 -19.04 -9.50 -13.38
CA ARG A 293 -17.70 -9.87 -12.94
C ARG A 293 -17.37 -9.24 -11.59
N SER A 294 -17.62 -7.94 -11.45
CA SER A 294 -17.46 -7.23 -10.19
C SER A 294 -18.37 -6.01 -10.13
N LEU A 295 -18.77 -5.66 -8.91
CA LEU A 295 -19.40 -4.39 -8.59
C LEU A 295 -18.58 -3.73 -7.50
N THR A 296 -18.14 -2.51 -7.76
CA THR A 296 -17.30 -1.70 -6.88
C THR A 296 -18.04 -0.42 -6.54
N SER A 297 -18.13 -0.07 -5.26
CA SER A 297 -18.80 1.15 -4.81
C SER A 297 -18.03 2.40 -5.25
N ARG A 298 -18.71 3.55 -5.25
CA ARG A 298 -18.15 4.91 -5.31
C ARG A 298 -17.05 5.18 -4.29
N ILE A 299 -16.96 4.39 -3.22
CA ILE A 299 -15.90 4.48 -2.19
C ILE A 299 -14.90 3.32 -2.34
N GLY A 300 -14.94 2.62 -3.48
CA GLY A 300 -14.12 1.47 -3.91
C GLY A 300 -14.24 0.18 -3.10
N ASP A 301 -15.30 0.04 -2.31
CA ASP A 301 -15.66 -1.24 -1.68
C ASP A 301 -16.19 -2.23 -2.72
N VAL A 302 -15.67 -3.47 -2.72
CA VAL A 302 -16.20 -4.53 -3.59
C VAL A 302 -17.52 -5.06 -3.02
N ILE A 303 -18.63 -4.71 -3.66
CA ILE A 303 -19.99 -5.13 -3.29
C ILE A 303 -20.27 -6.56 -3.84
N TYR A 304 -19.74 -6.86 -5.03
CA TYR A 304 -19.87 -8.17 -5.67
C TYR A 304 -18.58 -8.55 -6.42
N PRO A 305 -18.12 -9.81 -6.38
CA PRO A 305 -18.61 -10.89 -5.52
C PRO A 305 -18.38 -10.57 -4.04
N LYS A 306 -19.27 -11.02 -3.16
CA LYS A 306 -19.08 -10.84 -1.72
C LYS A 306 -17.74 -11.47 -1.32
N PRO A 307 -16.84 -10.74 -0.64
CA PRO A 307 -15.61 -11.34 -0.12
C PRO A 307 -15.98 -12.52 0.79
N ILE A 308 -15.26 -13.64 0.65
CA ILE A 308 -15.48 -14.84 1.45
C ILE A 308 -14.92 -14.56 2.86
N GLY A 309 -15.74 -13.89 3.68
CA GLY A 309 -15.56 -13.79 5.13
C GLY A 309 -16.35 -14.91 5.82
N GLY A 310 -15.67 -15.65 6.69
CA GLY A 310 -16.21 -16.81 7.41
C GLY A 310 -17.53 -16.52 8.12
N LYS A 311 -18.39 -17.55 8.15
CA LYS A 311 -19.61 -17.55 8.95
C LYS A 311 -19.29 -17.31 10.43
N LYS A 312 -20.21 -16.57 11.06
CA LYS A 312 -20.43 -16.43 12.50
C LYS A 312 -20.12 -17.69 13.29
#